data_AF-A0A9E2CF56-F1
#
_entry.id   AF-A0A9E2CF56-F1
#
_cell.length_a   1.000
_cell.length_b   1.000
_cell.length_c   1.000
_cell.angle_alpha   90.00
_cell.angle_beta   90.00
_cell.angle_gamma   90.00
#
_symmetry.space_group_name_H-M   'P 1'
#
loop_
_entity.id
_entity.type
_entity.pdbx_description
1 polymer ?
#
loop_
_entity_poly.entity_id
_entity_poly.type
_entity_poly.pdbx_seq_one_letter_code
_entity_poly.pdbx_strand_id
1 'polypeptide(L)'
;MRPDRPSYMVLKGTYGEKIHQAYGATRQGVRWRFGRIYNDIYVSAFETILFIEKTFGTQLREHAIRISQERYALRQEIAKNGLYSADLIDSRRHSRNR
;
A
#
# COMPACT_ATOMS: atom_id res chain seq x y z
N MET A 1 -6.24 -0.68 -28.30
CA MET A 1 -5.51 0.34 -27.52
C MET A 1 -5.43 1.60 -28.37
N ARG A 2 -5.55 2.80 -27.80
CA ARG A 2 -5.32 4.01 -28.58
C ARG A 2 -3.80 4.26 -28.66
N PRO A 3 -3.22 4.46 -29.85
CA PRO A 3 -1.77 4.52 -30.01
C PRO A 3 -1.14 5.81 -29.47
N ASP A 4 -1.95 6.84 -29.21
CA ASP A 4 -1.55 8.18 -28.78
C ASP A 4 -1.48 8.37 -27.26
N ARG A 5 -1.94 7.38 -26.48
CA ARG A 5 -1.96 7.51 -25.01
C ARG A 5 -1.84 6.17 -24.28
N PRO A 6 -1.20 6.16 -23.09
CA PRO A 6 -1.15 4.97 -22.25
C PRO A 6 -2.55 4.47 -21.86
N SER A 7 -2.65 3.16 -21.66
CA SER A 7 -3.88 2.55 -21.13
C SER A 7 -4.02 2.84 -19.63
N TYR A 8 -5.26 2.86 -19.14
CA TYR A 8 -5.56 2.98 -17.71
C TYR A 8 -6.69 2.02 -17.33
N MET A 9 -6.68 1.59 -16.08
CA MET A 9 -7.69 0.76 -15.46
C MET A 9 -8.95 1.57 -15.14
N VAL A 10 -10.11 0.95 -15.35
CA VAL A 10 -11.42 1.55 -15.02
C VAL A 10 -12.22 0.61 -14.13
N LEU A 11 -12.82 1.19 -13.10
CA LEU A 11 -13.77 0.49 -12.24
C LEU A 11 -15.07 0.26 -13.02
N LYS A 12 -15.32 -1.00 -13.45
CA LYS A 12 -16.51 -1.40 -14.22
C LYS A 12 -17.71 -1.73 -13.33
N GLY A 13 -18.91 -1.49 -13.86
CA GLY A 13 -20.18 -1.91 -13.27
C GLY A 13 -20.59 -1.15 -12.00
N THR A 14 -21.38 -1.80 -11.15
CA THR A 14 -21.91 -1.24 -9.89
C THR A 14 -20.97 -1.41 -8.70
N TYR A 15 -19.70 -1.76 -8.93
CA TYR A 15 -18.74 -2.01 -7.85
C TYR A 15 -18.53 -0.80 -6.94
N GLY A 16 -18.58 0.42 -7.51
CA GLY A 16 -18.56 1.66 -6.72
C GLY A 16 -19.76 1.82 -5.79
N GLU A 17 -20.92 1.26 -6.14
CA GLU A 17 -22.12 1.24 -5.30
C GLU A 17 -21.96 0.28 -4.12
N LYS A 18 -21.42 -0.92 -4.39
CA LYS A 18 -21.17 -1.93 -3.34
C LYS A 18 -20.17 -1.42 -2.30
N ILE A 19 -19.10 -0.75 -2.74
CA ILE A 19 -18.12 -0.15 -1.83
C ILE A 19 -18.72 1.04 -1.07
N HIS A 20 -19.55 1.86 -1.74
CA HIS A 20 -20.25 2.95 -1.06
C HIS A 20 -21.09 2.43 0.11
N GLN A 21 -21.89 1.39 -0.12
CA GLN A 21 -22.73 0.78 0.91
C GLN A 21 -21.91 0.13 2.04
N ALA A 22 -20.80 -0.52 1.73
CA ALA A 22 -19.99 -1.22 2.72
C ALA A 22 -19.10 -0.31 3.59
N TYR A 23 -18.66 0.83 3.06
CA TYR A 23 -17.62 1.67 3.70
C TYR A 23 -18.02 3.14 3.89
N GLY A 24 -19.27 3.51 3.59
CA GLY A 24 -19.78 4.88 3.76
C GLY A 24 -19.14 5.94 2.85
N ALA A 25 -18.40 5.53 1.81
CA ALA A 25 -17.68 6.43 0.90
C ALA A 25 -18.52 6.75 -0.34
N THR A 26 -18.64 8.01 -0.77
CA THR A 26 -19.42 8.34 -1.98
C THR A 26 -18.88 7.62 -3.23
N ARG A 27 -19.73 7.34 -4.22
CA ARG A 27 -19.31 6.73 -5.49
C ARG A 27 -18.13 7.46 -6.14
N GLN A 28 -18.14 8.79 -6.10
CA GLN A 28 -17.04 9.61 -6.63
C GLN A 28 -15.76 9.47 -5.81
N GLY A 29 -15.88 9.43 -4.48
CA GLY A 29 -14.75 9.14 -3.59
C GLY A 29 -14.12 7.77 -3.86
N VAL A 30 -14.95 6.74 -4.09
CA VAL A 30 -14.47 5.40 -4.48
C VAL A 30 -13.74 5.45 -5.82
N ARG A 31 -14.28 6.14 -6.83
CA ARG A 31 -13.63 6.29 -8.14
C ARG A 31 -12.29 7.02 -8.04
N TRP A 32 -12.22 8.08 -7.24
CA TRP A 32 -10.99 8.81 -7.00
C TRP A 32 -9.93 7.93 -6.33
N ARG A 33 -10.29 7.21 -5.26
CA ARG A 33 -9.38 6.28 -4.58
C ARG A 33 -8.91 5.17 -5.49
N PHE A 34 -9.81 4.62 -6.32
CA PHE A 34 -9.45 3.62 -7.31
C PHE A 34 -8.42 4.16 -8.31
N GLY A 35 -8.66 5.35 -8.87
CA GLY A 35 -7.70 6.01 -9.77
C GLY A 35 -6.34 6.20 -9.09
N ARG A 36 -6.34 6.79 -7.90
CA ARG A 36 -5.10 7.08 -7.16
C ARG A 36 -4.32 5.82 -6.81
N ILE A 37 -4.98 4.78 -6.31
CA ILE A 37 -4.30 3.56 -5.86
C ILE A 37 -3.84 2.71 -7.05
N TYR A 38 -4.73 2.45 -8.01
CA TYR A 38 -4.47 1.47 -9.06
C TYR A 38 -3.85 2.07 -10.32
N ASN A 39 -4.28 3.26 -10.75
CA ASN A 39 -3.71 3.86 -11.96
C ASN A 39 -2.43 4.64 -11.66
N ASP A 40 -2.35 5.32 -10.52
CA ASP A 40 -1.16 6.11 -10.21
C ASP A 40 -0.15 5.27 -9.43
N ILE A 41 -0.46 4.92 -8.17
CA ILE A 41 0.53 4.32 -7.26
C ILE A 41 0.98 2.94 -7.77
N TYR A 42 0.03 2.07 -8.11
CA TYR A 42 0.34 0.71 -8.52
C TYR A 42 1.10 0.67 -9.84
N VAL A 43 0.65 1.38 -10.88
CA VAL A 43 1.36 1.42 -12.17
C VAL A 43 2.74 2.07 -12.02
N SER A 44 2.86 3.20 -11.33
CA SER A 44 4.17 3.84 -11.13
C SER A 44 5.16 2.96 -10.35
N ALA A 45 4.68 2.08 -9.46
CA ALA A 45 5.53 1.08 -8.83
C ALA A 45 6.10 0.09 -9.86
N PHE A 46 5.28 -0.40 -10.80
CA PHE A 46 5.77 -1.26 -11.89
C PHE A 46 6.71 -0.53 -12.84
N GLU A 47 6.44 0.74 -13.16
CA GLU A 47 7.35 1.55 -13.97
C GLU A 47 8.72 1.69 -13.30
N THR A 48 8.72 1.93 -11.99
CA THR A 48 9.96 2.03 -11.18
C THR A 48 10.71 0.70 -11.16
N ILE A 49 10.00 -0.42 -10.94
CA ILE A 49 10.60 -1.76 -10.98
C ILE A 49 11.20 -2.03 -12.36
N LEU A 50 10.45 -1.76 -13.43
CA LEU A 50 10.92 -1.94 -14.81
C LEU A 50 12.18 -1.12 -15.10
N PHE A 51 12.21 0.15 -14.65
CA PHE A 51 13.36 1.02 -14.82
C PHE A 51 14.60 0.49 -14.09
N ILE A 52 14.46 0.13 -12.80
CA ILE A 52 15.56 -0.43 -12.00
C ILE A 52 16.06 -1.72 -12.64
N GLU A 53 15.17 -2.63 -13.01
CA GLU A 53 15.58 -3.93 -13.57
C GLU A 53 16.21 -3.82 -14.94
N LYS A 54 15.78 -2.87 -15.79
CA LYS A 54 16.48 -2.58 -17.05
C LYS A 54 17.88 -2.00 -16.83
N THR A 55 18.09 -1.28 -15.74
CA THR A 55 19.36 -0.58 -15.47
C THR A 55 20.37 -1.48 -14.74
N PHE A 56 19.91 -2.27 -13.77
CA PHE A 56 20.76 -3.03 -12.85
C PHE A 56 20.58 -4.55 -12.93
N GLY A 57 19.65 -5.04 -13.77
CA GLY A 57 19.25 -6.44 -13.81
C GLY A 57 18.27 -6.83 -12.71
N THR A 58 17.88 -8.10 -12.67
CA THR A 58 16.80 -8.62 -11.80
C THR A 58 17.30 -9.12 -10.43
N GLN A 59 18.61 -9.12 -10.19
CA GLN A 59 19.22 -9.70 -8.98
C GLN A 59 18.72 -9.06 -7.67
N LEU A 60 18.32 -7.77 -7.72
CA LEU A 60 17.81 -7.06 -6.56
C LEU A 60 16.36 -7.43 -6.18
N ARG A 61 15.62 -8.09 -7.07
CA ARG A 61 14.19 -8.37 -6.89
C ARG A 61 13.92 -9.24 -5.65
N GLU A 62 14.69 -10.31 -5.48
CA GLU A 62 14.49 -11.22 -4.34
C GLU A 62 14.70 -10.51 -3.00
N HIS A 63 15.75 -9.69 -2.92
CA HIS A 63 16.01 -8.88 -1.73
C HIS A 63 14.88 -7.86 -1.48
N ALA A 64 14.40 -7.18 -2.51
CA ALA A 64 13.31 -6.22 -2.39
C ALA A 64 12.00 -6.89 -1.92
N ILE A 65 11.67 -8.07 -2.44
CA ILE A 65 10.51 -8.85 -2.02
C ILE A 65 10.63 -9.24 -0.55
N ARG A 66 11.78 -9.78 -0.14
CA ARG A 66 12.03 -10.16 1.26
C ARG A 66 11.84 -8.96 2.21
N ILE A 67 12.46 -7.82 1.91
CA ILE A 67 12.32 -6.58 2.71
C ILE A 67 10.86 -6.12 2.75
N SER A 68 10.13 -6.23 1.64
CA SER A 68 8.71 -5.87 1.59
C SER A 68 7.86 -6.76 2.51
N GLN A 69 8.10 -8.06 2.50
CA GLN A 69 7.43 -9.03 3.37
C GLN A 69 7.73 -8.77 4.85
N GLU A 70 8.99 -8.52 5.20
CA GLU A 70 9.41 -8.17 6.56
C GLU A 70 8.69 -6.89 7.05
N ARG A 71 8.67 -5.84 6.23
CA ARG A 71 7.95 -4.59 6.55
C ARG A 71 6.45 -4.81 6.71
N TYR A 72 5.84 -5.66 5.88
CA TYR A 72 4.43 -6.00 5.99
C TYR A 72 4.15 -6.75 7.30
N ALA A 73 4.94 -7.78 7.62
CA ALA A 73 4.81 -8.54 8.85
C ALA A 73 4.95 -7.63 10.09
N LEU A 74 5.94 -6.73 10.11
CA LEU A 74 6.12 -5.78 11.20
C LEU A 74 4.91 -4.86 11.38
N ARG A 75 4.33 -4.35 10.29
CA ARG A 75 3.10 -3.53 10.36
C ARG A 75 1.91 -4.32 10.90
N GLN A 76 1.77 -5.58 10.52
CA GLN A 76 0.71 -6.44 11.06
C GLN A 76 0.88 -6.67 12.55
N GLU A 77 2.10 -6.90 13.03
CA GLU A 77 2.38 -7.06 14.46
C GLU A 77 2.10 -5.77 15.24
N ILE A 78 2.47 -4.60 14.72
CA ILE A 78 2.12 -3.30 15.34
C ILE A 78 0.61 -3.10 15.40
N ALA A 79 -0.11 -3.41 14.32
CA ALA A 79 -1.56 -3.27 14.27
C ALA A 79 -2.28 -4.19 15.28
N LYS A 80 -1.78 -5.43 15.47
CA LYS A 80 -2.33 -6.39 16.44
C LYS A 80 -2.03 -6.01 17.90
N ASN A 81 -0.81 -5.55 18.17
CA ASN A 81 -0.35 -5.29 19.53
C ASN A 81 -0.79 -3.91 20.06
N GLY A 82 -1.49 -3.12 19.24
CA GLY A 82 -1.74 -1.71 19.48
C GLY A 82 -0.46 -0.89 19.32
N LEU A 83 -0.58 0.34 18.82
CA LEU A 83 0.51 1.31 18.94
C LEU A 83 0.82 1.45 20.44
N TYR A 84 1.90 0.83 20.90
CA TYR A 84 2.54 1.27 22.12
C TYR A 84 2.98 2.70 21.85
N SER A 85 2.14 3.68 22.26
CA SER A 85 2.59 5.07 22.34
C SER A 85 3.92 5.05 23.08
N ALA A 86 4.86 5.90 22.68
CA ALA A 86 6.14 6.05 23.38
C ALA A 86 5.95 6.22 24.91
N ASP A 87 4.79 6.77 25.32
CA ASP A 87 4.35 6.92 26.71
C ASP A 87 4.23 5.59 27.49
N LEU A 88 3.85 4.49 26.83
CA LEU A 88 3.73 3.16 27.45
C LEU A 88 5.09 2.47 27.64
N ILE A 89 6.09 2.86 26.84
CA ILE A 89 7.44 2.30 26.94
C ILE A 89 8.17 2.91 28.15
N ASP A 90 7.92 4.20 28.45
CA ASP A 90 8.56 4.91 29.56
C ASP A 90 8.02 4.46 30.93
N SER A 91 6.70 4.20 31.00
CA SER A 91 6.04 3.70 32.22
C SER A 91 6.46 2.26 32.59
N ARG A 92 6.81 1.40 31.61
CA ARG A 92 7.40 0.07 31.85
C ARG A 92 8.86 0.10 32.31
N ARG A 93 9.63 1.15 31.96
CA ARG A 93 11.01 1.32 32.47
C ARG A 93 11.03 1.76 33.93
N HIS A 94 10.11 2.63 34.33
CA HIS A 94 10.01 3.10 35.72
C HIS A 94 9.52 2.04 36.71
N SER A 95 8.74 1.06 36.27
CA SER A 95 8.20 -0.02 37.13
C SER A 95 9.15 -1.22 37.30
N ARG A 96 10.23 -1.30 36.51
CA ARG A 96 11.31 -2.31 36.68
C ARG A 96 12.48 -1.84 37.56
N ASN A 97 12.51 -0.56 37.94
CA ASN A 97 13.57 0.05 38.75
C ASN A 97 13.09 0.42 40.17
N ARG A 98 12.04 -0.23 40.67
CA ARG A 98 11.63 -0.19 42.08
C ARG A 98 11.69 -1.57 42.69
#